data_AF-A0A6A1VTJ0-F1
#
_entry.id   AF-A0A6A1VTJ0-F1
#
_cell.length_a   1.000
_cell.length_b   1.000
_cell.length_c   1.000
_cell.angle_alpha   90.00
_cell.angle_beta   90.00
_cell.angle_gamma   90.00
#
_symmetry.space_group_name_H-M   'P 1'
#
loop_
_entity.id
_entity.type
_entity.pdbx_description
1 polymer ?
#
loop_
_entity_poly.entity_id
_entity_poly.type
_entity_poly.pdbx_seq_one_letter_code
_entity_poly.pdbx_strand_id
1 'polypeptide(L)'
;MPSEAGLYMVPGWKHYHPILYVCRAVQTTTYEVVNGSYVPIAQNQQGKELKDKSSAKLDTVGAFQKLPMVMPSVDILHSALRKTKRILPTKGIANIAKRERNRGAKQLDALMKELVVPLRMYLEDFPKKKCLHPYERSLIELTLGDGNYEGVLGKVDALRKKVILVGKEHASFCAKSLSKREAEERLIVGMKRIEEVFNQEAKSIDDLLHIAKTLRAMPVVDLETPTLCLVGAPNVGKSSLVRTLSTGKPEVTDTPGLLKRCDEDRNNLEKLTLAVLSHLPTAILYVHDLSGECGISPSDQM
;
A
#
# COMPACT_ATOMS: atom_id res chain seq x y z
N MET A 1 -9.80 67.81 -17.98
CA MET A 1 -10.17 68.51 -16.73
C MET A 1 -10.51 69.94 -17.11
N PRO A 2 -11.60 70.56 -16.63
CA PRO A 2 -12.42 70.27 -15.43
C PRO A 2 -13.85 69.76 -15.80
N SER A 3 -14.55 68.87 -15.06
CA SER A 3 -15.24 68.97 -13.73
C SER A 3 -16.49 69.89 -13.80
N GLU A 4 -17.70 69.62 -13.27
CA GLU A 4 -18.24 68.88 -12.11
C GLU A 4 -19.73 68.48 -12.40
N ALA A 5 -20.19 67.28 -12.02
CA ALA A 5 -21.01 66.92 -10.84
C ALA A 5 -22.47 67.46 -10.79
N GLY A 6 -23.42 66.52 -10.68
CA GLY A 6 -24.84 66.79 -10.42
C GLY A 6 -25.66 65.50 -10.25
N LEU A 7 -25.58 64.89 -9.07
CA LEU A 7 -26.39 63.77 -8.57
C LEU A 7 -27.71 64.29 -7.98
N TYR A 8 -28.84 63.61 -8.26
CA TYR A 8 -29.97 63.54 -7.32
C TYR A 8 -30.50 62.10 -7.25
N MET A 9 -30.90 61.69 -6.04
CA MET A 9 -31.14 60.31 -5.61
C MET A 9 -32.61 59.83 -5.66
N VAL A 10 -32.72 58.52 -5.94
CA VAL A 10 -33.66 57.42 -5.58
C VAL A 10 -34.77 57.68 -4.53
N PRO A 11 -35.93 56.99 -4.62
CA PRO A 11 -36.10 55.64 -4.03
C PRO A 11 -36.99 54.73 -4.92
N GLY A 12 -36.96 53.40 -4.95
CA GLY A 12 -36.30 52.33 -4.22
C GLY A 12 -36.96 51.02 -4.72
N TRP A 13 -36.27 49.88 -4.62
CA TRP A 13 -36.84 48.53 -4.37
C TRP A 13 -35.71 47.50 -4.37
N LYS A 14 -35.60 46.76 -3.25
CA LYS A 14 -34.82 45.54 -3.09
C LYS A 14 -35.79 44.43 -2.71
N HIS A 15 -35.77 43.30 -3.43
CA HIS A 15 -35.53 41.97 -2.85
C HIS A 15 -35.55 40.81 -3.88
N TYR A 16 -34.49 39.98 -3.78
CA TYR A 16 -34.33 38.52 -3.99
C TYR A 16 -34.61 37.79 -5.34
N HIS A 17 -33.56 37.05 -5.79
CA HIS A 17 -33.39 36.01 -6.83
C HIS A 17 -34.42 34.84 -6.83
N PRO A 18 -34.63 34.03 -7.92
CA PRO A 18 -33.62 33.08 -8.45
C PRO A 18 -33.61 32.69 -9.95
N ILE A 19 -32.38 32.34 -10.41
CA ILE A 19 -31.96 31.18 -11.22
C ILE A 19 -32.76 30.82 -12.50
N LEU A 20 -32.11 30.93 -13.68
CA LEU A 20 -31.81 29.82 -14.62
C LEU A 20 -31.10 30.40 -15.86
N TYR A 21 -29.84 30.02 -16.12
CA TYR A 21 -29.25 30.13 -17.46
C TYR A 21 -28.78 28.75 -17.89
N VAL A 22 -29.57 28.15 -18.78
CA VAL A 22 -29.17 26.98 -19.57
C VAL A 22 -28.80 27.53 -20.95
N CYS A 23 -27.52 27.58 -21.28
CA CYS A 23 -27.08 27.74 -22.65
C CYS A 23 -26.53 26.40 -23.16
N ARG A 24 -27.40 25.68 -23.88
CA ARG A 24 -27.02 24.61 -24.82
C ARG A 24 -26.38 25.25 -26.04
N ALA A 25 -25.07 25.07 -26.21
CA ALA A 25 -24.43 25.05 -27.53
C ALA A 25 -23.02 24.43 -27.39
N VAL A 26 -22.95 23.11 -27.21
CA VAL A 26 -21.72 22.37 -27.51
C VAL A 26 -21.70 22.21 -29.03
N GLN A 27 -20.82 22.95 -29.71
CA GLN A 27 -20.51 22.67 -31.11
C GLN A 27 -19.71 21.36 -31.17
N THR A 28 -20.38 20.25 -31.47
CA THR A 28 -19.73 19.02 -31.90
C THR A 28 -19.49 19.11 -33.40
N THR A 29 -18.26 19.39 -33.81
CA THR A 29 -17.81 19.15 -35.19
C THR A 29 -17.57 17.65 -35.31
N THR A 30 -18.51 16.93 -35.90
CA THR A 30 -18.35 15.51 -36.23
C THR A 30 -17.42 15.41 -37.43
N TYR A 31 -16.20 14.92 -37.22
CA TYR A 31 -15.42 14.35 -38.32
C TYR A 31 -16.04 13.02 -38.72
N GLU A 32 -15.98 12.68 -40.01
CA GLU A 32 -16.42 11.38 -40.50
C GLU A 32 -15.79 10.26 -39.67
N VAL A 33 -16.62 9.31 -39.25
CA VAL A 33 -16.21 8.09 -38.57
C VAL A 33 -15.25 7.37 -39.51
N VAL A 34 -13.93 7.49 -39.24
CA VAL A 34 -12.96 6.57 -39.80
C VAL A 34 -13.34 5.21 -39.24
N ASN A 35 -13.79 4.29 -40.12
CA ASN A 35 -14.00 2.88 -39.81
C ASN A 35 -12.65 2.25 -39.42
N GLY A 36 -12.17 2.55 -38.23
CA GLY A 36 -11.05 1.87 -37.60
C GLY A 36 -11.53 0.50 -37.16
N SER A 37 -11.14 -0.53 -37.90
CA SER A 37 -11.37 -1.92 -37.54
C SER A 37 -10.68 -2.23 -36.22
N TYR A 38 -11.44 -2.22 -35.12
CA TYR A 38 -11.03 -2.90 -33.90
C TYR A 38 -10.94 -4.39 -34.22
N VAL A 39 -9.72 -4.92 -34.31
CA VAL A 39 -9.48 -6.36 -34.43
C VAL A 39 -9.39 -6.92 -33.01
N PRO A 40 -10.37 -7.72 -32.54
CA PRO A 40 -10.22 -8.43 -31.28
C PRO A 40 -9.11 -9.45 -31.45
N ILE A 41 -8.13 -9.45 -30.54
CA ILE A 41 -7.16 -10.54 -30.47
C ILE A 41 -7.94 -11.77 -29.99
N ALA A 42 -8.23 -12.67 -30.92
CA ALA A 42 -8.89 -13.94 -30.65
C ALA A 42 -8.01 -14.78 -29.71
N GLN A 43 -8.51 -15.07 -28.52
CA GLN A 43 -7.94 -16.09 -27.65
C GLN A 43 -8.26 -17.47 -28.27
N ASN A 44 -7.26 -18.07 -28.91
CA ASN A 44 -7.34 -19.48 -29.28
C ASN A 44 -7.18 -20.35 -28.03
N GLN A 45 -8.31 -20.86 -27.53
CA GLN A 45 -8.34 -22.03 -26.67
C GLN A 45 -8.35 -23.29 -27.53
N GLN A 46 -7.24 -24.04 -27.55
CA GLN A 46 -7.25 -25.51 -27.65
C GLN A 46 -6.14 -26.04 -26.76
N GLY A 47 -6.49 -27.08 -25.99
CA GLY A 47 -5.87 -27.35 -24.70
C GLY A 47 -4.66 -28.28 -24.72
N LYS A 48 -3.99 -28.33 -23.56
CA LYS A 48 -3.47 -29.58 -23.02
C LYS A 48 -3.41 -29.47 -21.49
N GLU A 49 -4.23 -30.26 -20.82
CA GLU A 49 -4.18 -30.48 -19.38
C GLU A 49 -2.82 -31.05 -18.99
N LEU A 50 -2.09 -30.33 -18.15
CA LEU A 50 -1.12 -30.90 -17.21
C LEU A 50 -1.36 -30.20 -15.87
N LYS A 51 -1.91 -30.95 -14.92
CA LYS A 51 -2.11 -30.54 -13.53
C LYS A 51 -0.76 -30.18 -12.92
N ASP A 52 -0.55 -28.89 -12.65
CA ASP A 52 0.43 -28.48 -11.66
C ASP A 52 -0.22 -27.60 -10.60
N LYS A 53 0.03 -27.95 -9.35
CA LYS A 53 -0.60 -27.35 -8.16
C LYS A 53 0.06 -26.00 -7.86
N SER A 54 -0.77 -25.03 -7.48
CA SER A 54 -0.46 -23.67 -6.97
C SER A 54 -0.14 -22.58 -8.00
N SER A 55 -1.14 -22.14 -8.78
CA SER A 55 -1.17 -20.75 -9.27
C SER A 55 -1.92 -19.89 -8.26
N ALA A 56 -1.21 -19.08 -7.47
CA ALA A 56 -1.83 -18.03 -6.70
C ALA A 56 -2.59 -17.12 -7.68
N LYS A 57 -3.92 -16.98 -7.50
CA LYS A 57 -4.68 -15.94 -8.22
C LYS A 57 -4.00 -14.61 -7.87
N LEU A 58 -3.40 -13.96 -8.87
CA LEU A 58 -3.02 -12.56 -8.72
C LEU A 58 -4.33 -11.81 -8.55
N ASP A 59 -4.56 -11.27 -7.35
CA ASP A 59 -5.63 -10.31 -7.18
C ASP A 59 -5.30 -9.11 -8.06
N THR A 60 -6.11 -8.90 -9.10
CA THR A 60 -5.91 -7.86 -10.13
C THR A 60 -6.14 -6.45 -9.60
N VAL A 61 -6.72 -6.33 -8.39
CA VAL A 61 -7.08 -5.07 -7.75
C VAL A 61 -6.66 -5.06 -6.28
N GLY A 62 -5.93 -4.02 -5.90
CA GLY A 62 -5.76 -3.62 -4.50
C GLY A 62 -4.96 -4.57 -3.62
N ALA A 63 -3.78 -5.03 -4.09
CA ALA A 63 -2.89 -5.89 -3.32
C ALA A 63 -2.52 -5.26 -1.96
N PHE A 64 -2.43 -3.92 -1.90
CA PHE A 64 -2.01 -3.19 -0.71
C PHE A 64 -3.12 -2.94 0.31
N GLN A 65 -4.39 -2.87 -0.11
CA GLN A 65 -5.51 -2.62 0.80
C GLN A 65 -5.89 -3.86 1.61
N LYS A 66 -5.50 -5.05 1.13
CA LYS A 66 -5.70 -6.33 1.83
C LYS A 66 -4.58 -6.67 2.83
N LEU A 67 -3.59 -5.80 2.99
CA LEU A 67 -2.49 -6.03 3.92
C LEU A 67 -2.98 -6.20 5.37
N PRO A 68 -2.36 -7.12 6.15
CA PRO A 68 -2.77 -7.38 7.51
C PRO A 68 -2.49 -6.18 8.43
N MET A 69 -3.25 -6.12 9.53
CA MET A 69 -2.94 -5.21 10.62
C MET A 69 -1.72 -5.72 11.38
N VAL A 70 -0.58 -5.05 11.19
CA VAL A 70 0.63 -5.33 11.96
C VAL A 70 0.47 -4.71 13.36
N MET A 71 0.87 -5.45 14.40
CA MET A 71 0.86 -4.98 15.78
C MET A 71 2.23 -4.39 16.14
N PRO A 72 2.30 -3.34 17.00
CA PRO A 72 3.58 -2.82 17.47
C PRO A 72 4.45 -3.90 18.14
N SER A 73 5.77 -3.77 18.01
CA SER A 73 6.74 -4.74 18.53
C SER A 73 6.56 -5.02 20.04
N VAL A 74 6.37 -3.95 20.82
CA VAL A 74 6.16 -4.00 22.29
C VAL A 74 4.91 -4.78 22.65
N ASP A 75 3.82 -4.59 21.91
CA ASP A 75 2.54 -5.27 22.17
C ASP A 75 2.62 -6.77 21.84
N ILE A 76 3.36 -7.14 20.79
CA ILE A 76 3.65 -8.55 20.45
C ILE A 76 4.36 -9.22 21.61
N LEU A 77 5.44 -8.61 22.10
CA LEU A 77 6.24 -9.16 23.20
C LEU A 77 5.43 -9.29 24.49
N HIS A 78 4.74 -8.22 24.91
CA HIS A 78 3.95 -8.23 26.14
C HIS A 78 2.75 -9.20 26.07
N SER A 79 2.09 -9.30 24.91
CA SER A 79 1.03 -10.28 24.70
C SER A 79 1.56 -11.71 24.83
N ALA A 80 2.69 -12.02 24.19
CA ALA A 80 3.32 -13.33 24.24
C ALA A 80 3.74 -13.70 25.68
N LEU A 81 4.43 -12.80 26.40
CA LEU A 81 4.85 -13.00 27.79
C LEU A 81 3.67 -13.24 28.74
N ARG A 82 2.54 -12.55 28.55
CA ARG A 82 1.33 -12.77 29.36
C ARG A 82 0.71 -14.14 29.11
N LYS A 83 0.64 -14.58 27.85
CA LYS A 83 0.10 -15.90 27.49
C LYS A 83 0.97 -17.03 28.03
N THR A 84 2.30 -16.89 27.95
CA THR A 84 3.23 -17.95 28.38
C THR A 84 3.25 -18.18 29.88
N LYS A 85 3.10 -17.10 30.68
CA LYS A 85 2.99 -17.21 32.15
C LYS A 85 1.83 -18.10 32.61
N ARG A 86 0.78 -18.24 31.80
CA ARG A 86 -0.41 -19.06 32.11
C ARG A 86 -0.25 -20.55 31.79
N ILE A 87 0.84 -20.94 31.15
CA ILE A 87 1.04 -22.32 30.69
C ILE A 87 1.43 -23.21 31.86
N LEU A 88 0.69 -24.31 31.98
CA LEU A 88 0.85 -25.31 33.04
C LEU A 88 1.66 -26.52 32.54
N PRO A 89 2.36 -27.23 33.46
CA PRO A 89 2.97 -28.52 33.16
C PRO A 89 1.93 -29.55 32.70
N THR A 90 2.37 -30.60 32.02
CA THR A 90 1.50 -31.76 31.71
C THR A 90 0.98 -32.37 33.01
N LYS A 91 -0.33 -32.66 33.04
CA LYS A 91 -0.99 -33.33 34.17
C LYS A 91 -0.38 -34.73 34.39
N GLY A 92 -0.31 -35.18 35.65
CA GLY A 92 0.14 -36.53 36.00
C GLY A 92 1.64 -36.73 36.23
N ILE A 93 2.48 -35.69 36.14
CA ILE A 93 3.91 -35.82 36.45
C ILE A 93 4.13 -35.74 37.97
N ALA A 94 4.42 -36.87 38.62
CA ALA A 94 4.67 -36.94 40.06
C ALA A 94 6.00 -36.29 40.48
N ASN A 95 7.09 -36.58 39.77
CA ASN A 95 8.42 -36.07 40.11
C ASN A 95 8.50 -34.55 39.90
N ILE A 96 8.89 -33.82 40.96
CA ILE A 96 8.94 -32.36 41.00
C ILE A 96 9.91 -31.80 39.95
N ALA A 97 11.13 -32.35 39.85
CA ALA A 97 12.12 -31.90 38.87
C ALA A 97 11.65 -32.16 37.43
N LYS A 98 11.04 -33.33 37.17
CA LYS A 98 10.44 -33.64 35.85
C LYS A 98 9.28 -32.71 35.52
N ARG A 99 8.49 -32.29 36.51
CA ARG A 99 7.37 -31.37 36.35
C ARG A 99 7.85 -29.96 35.99
N GLU A 100 8.83 -29.42 36.72
CA GLU A 100 9.33 -28.06 36.46
C GLU A 100 10.08 -27.95 35.13
N ARG A 101 10.90 -28.93 34.76
CA ARG A 101 11.53 -28.92 33.43
C ARG A 101 10.52 -29.05 32.29
N ASN A 102 9.43 -29.80 32.49
CA ASN A 102 8.34 -29.87 31.52
C ASN A 102 7.62 -28.52 31.39
N ARG A 103 7.33 -27.87 32.52
CA ARG A 103 6.74 -26.53 32.54
C ARG A 103 7.64 -25.52 31.82
N GLY A 104 8.92 -25.45 32.18
CA GLY A 104 9.84 -24.47 31.60
C GLY A 104 10.04 -24.68 30.10
N ALA A 105 10.22 -25.94 29.66
CA ALA A 105 10.32 -26.24 28.23
C ALA A 105 9.04 -25.86 27.45
N LYS A 106 7.86 -26.13 28.01
CA LYS A 106 6.58 -25.71 27.40
C LYS A 106 6.42 -24.20 27.34
N GLN A 107 6.81 -23.49 28.39
CA GLN A 107 6.72 -22.03 28.43
C GLN A 107 7.65 -21.38 27.39
N LEU A 108 8.87 -21.89 27.22
CA LEU A 108 9.81 -21.42 26.21
C LEU A 108 9.33 -21.72 24.78
N ASP A 109 8.87 -22.95 24.53
CA ASP A 109 8.31 -23.34 23.22
C ASP A 109 7.08 -22.52 22.86
N ALA A 110 6.22 -22.23 23.83
CA ALA A 110 5.07 -21.37 23.61
C ALA A 110 5.47 -19.91 23.40
N LEU A 111 6.47 -19.37 24.10
CA LEU A 111 6.92 -17.99 23.89
C LEU A 111 7.45 -17.84 22.47
N MET A 112 8.28 -18.79 22.05
CA MET A 112 8.76 -18.87 20.68
C MET A 112 7.59 -18.88 19.68
N LYS A 113 6.58 -19.74 19.88
CA LYS A 113 5.43 -19.83 18.96
C LYS A 113 4.59 -18.54 18.93
N GLU A 114 4.29 -17.96 20.09
CA GLU A 114 3.51 -16.72 20.19
C GLU A 114 4.20 -15.53 19.52
N LEU A 115 5.54 -15.49 19.50
CA LEU A 115 6.31 -14.48 18.76
C LEU A 115 6.41 -14.81 17.27
N VAL A 116 6.68 -16.07 16.92
CA VAL A 116 7.01 -16.48 15.54
C VAL A 116 5.79 -16.56 14.64
N VAL A 117 4.64 -17.00 15.15
CA VAL A 117 3.42 -17.19 14.34
C VAL A 117 2.93 -15.87 13.73
N PRO A 118 2.79 -14.76 14.49
CA PRO A 118 2.44 -13.46 13.90
C PRO A 118 3.44 -12.99 12.84
N LEU A 119 4.75 -13.09 13.12
CA LEU A 119 5.79 -12.68 12.16
C LEU A 119 5.72 -13.50 10.87
N ARG A 120 5.45 -14.81 10.98
CA ARG A 120 5.26 -15.66 9.81
C ARG A 120 4.04 -15.21 8.99
N MET A 121 2.90 -14.98 9.64
CA MET A 121 1.68 -14.54 8.95
C MET A 121 1.91 -13.23 8.21
N TYR A 122 2.57 -12.25 8.85
CA TYR A 122 2.91 -11.00 8.17
C TYR A 122 3.76 -11.22 6.91
N LEU A 123 4.76 -12.11 6.95
CA LEU A 123 5.60 -12.39 5.79
C LEU A 123 4.86 -13.16 4.66
N GLU A 124 3.83 -13.94 5.01
CA GLU A 124 3.02 -14.67 4.05
C GLU A 124 1.98 -13.75 3.37
N ASP A 125 1.40 -12.83 4.12
CA ASP A 125 0.34 -11.93 3.63
C ASP A 125 0.89 -10.68 2.91
N PHE A 126 2.18 -10.35 3.08
CA PHE A 126 2.81 -9.27 2.33
C PHE A 126 3.22 -9.73 0.92
N PRO A 127 2.82 -9.01 -0.14
CA PRO A 127 3.11 -9.42 -1.51
C PRO A 127 4.60 -9.28 -1.84
N LYS A 128 5.18 -10.31 -2.43
CA LYS A 128 6.57 -10.25 -2.90
C LYS A 128 6.68 -9.30 -4.09
N LYS A 129 7.64 -8.38 -4.08
CA LYS A 129 7.87 -7.42 -5.18
C LYS A 129 7.93 -8.06 -6.57
N LYS A 130 8.51 -9.25 -6.69
CA LYS A 130 8.59 -10.00 -7.96
C LYS A 130 7.23 -10.42 -8.52
N CYS A 131 6.22 -10.58 -7.67
CA CYS A 131 4.88 -10.98 -8.04
C CYS A 131 3.93 -9.79 -8.25
N LEU A 132 4.34 -8.59 -7.85
CA LEU A 132 3.58 -7.36 -8.04
C LEU A 132 3.58 -6.92 -9.51
N HIS A 133 2.53 -6.21 -9.89
CA HIS A 133 2.45 -5.55 -11.18
C HIS A 133 3.53 -4.44 -11.30
N PRO A 134 4.10 -4.16 -12.49
CA PRO A 134 5.13 -3.13 -12.65
C PRO A 134 4.75 -1.77 -12.04
N TYR A 135 3.50 -1.33 -12.24
CA TYR A 135 2.98 -0.11 -11.61
C TYR A 135 3.07 -0.15 -10.07
N GLU A 136 2.65 -1.26 -9.45
CA GLU A 136 2.69 -1.42 -7.99
C GLU A 136 4.13 -1.45 -7.46
N ARG A 137 5.09 -1.98 -8.24
CA ARG A 137 6.52 -1.92 -7.89
C ARG A 137 7.02 -0.48 -7.88
N SER A 138 6.68 0.29 -8.91
CA SER A 138 7.02 1.73 -8.96
C SER A 138 6.39 2.48 -7.79
N LEU A 139 5.14 2.15 -7.41
CA LEU A 139 4.47 2.76 -6.27
C LEU A 139 5.21 2.50 -4.96
N ILE A 140 5.68 1.26 -4.74
CA ILE A 140 6.52 0.91 -3.58
C ILE A 140 7.83 1.69 -3.59
N GLU A 141 8.56 1.67 -4.69
CA GLU A 141 9.87 2.32 -4.82
C GLU A 141 9.78 3.83 -4.59
N LEU A 142 8.82 4.49 -5.24
CA LEU A 142 8.61 5.94 -5.13
C LEU A 142 8.12 6.38 -3.73
N THR A 143 7.46 5.49 -2.98
CA THR A 143 6.90 5.85 -1.68
C THR A 143 7.79 5.45 -0.51
N LEU A 144 8.39 4.26 -0.56
CA LEU A 144 9.16 3.69 0.55
C LEU A 144 10.67 3.79 0.33
N GLY A 145 11.10 4.16 -0.88
CA GLY A 145 12.50 4.16 -1.30
C GLY A 145 12.98 2.78 -1.74
N ASP A 146 14.04 2.78 -2.55
CA ASP A 146 14.59 1.57 -3.14
C ASP A 146 15.12 0.59 -2.08
N GLY A 147 14.65 -0.66 -2.17
CA GLY A 147 15.11 -1.78 -1.35
C GLY A 147 14.66 -1.73 0.12
N ASN A 148 14.01 -0.66 0.57
CA ASN A 148 13.53 -0.55 1.95
C ASN A 148 12.47 -1.61 2.28
N TYR A 149 11.51 -1.79 1.37
CA TYR A 149 10.44 -2.79 1.51
C TYR A 149 10.98 -4.21 1.67
N GLU A 150 11.87 -4.66 0.77
CA GLU A 150 12.51 -5.97 0.85
C GLU A 150 13.42 -6.09 2.07
N GLY A 151 14.15 -5.01 2.39
CA GLY A 151 15.08 -4.97 3.50
C GLY A 151 14.37 -5.20 4.83
N VAL A 152 13.25 -4.53 5.06
CA VAL A 152 12.44 -4.69 6.28
C VAL A 152 11.85 -6.10 6.36
N LEU A 153 11.25 -6.61 5.29
CA LEU A 153 10.73 -7.99 5.26
C LEU A 153 11.84 -9.02 5.52
N GLY A 154 13.03 -8.81 4.95
CA GLY A 154 14.21 -9.64 5.17
C GLY A 154 14.68 -9.64 6.63
N LYS A 155 14.72 -8.47 7.28
CA LYS A 155 15.07 -8.36 8.71
C LYS A 155 14.05 -9.06 9.60
N VAL A 156 12.75 -8.92 9.31
CA VAL A 156 11.68 -9.60 10.06
C VAL A 156 11.79 -11.13 9.90
N ASP A 157 12.10 -11.63 8.70
CA ASP A 157 12.33 -13.07 8.50
C ASP A 157 13.59 -13.57 9.20
N ALA A 158 14.67 -12.77 9.21
CA ALA A 158 15.89 -13.09 9.95
C ALA A 158 15.62 -13.15 11.46
N LEU A 159 14.90 -12.18 12.02
CA LEU A 159 14.46 -12.18 13.41
C LEU A 159 13.64 -13.45 13.72
N ARG A 160 12.63 -13.74 12.90
CA ARG A 160 11.78 -14.93 13.04
C ARG A 160 12.61 -16.21 13.11
N LYS A 161 13.57 -16.39 12.21
CA LYS A 161 14.49 -17.54 12.19
C LYS A 161 15.36 -17.60 13.45
N LYS A 162 15.89 -16.46 13.90
CA LYS A 162 16.73 -16.35 15.10
C LYS A 162 15.97 -16.71 16.38
N VAL A 163 14.72 -16.24 16.52
CA VAL A 163 13.84 -16.59 17.65
C VAL A 163 13.51 -18.09 17.65
N ILE A 164 13.27 -18.70 16.48
CA ILE A 164 13.06 -20.16 16.38
C ILE A 164 14.29 -20.93 16.88
N LEU A 165 15.49 -20.53 16.45
CA LEU A 165 16.73 -21.20 16.81
C LEU A 165 16.95 -21.15 18.33
N VAL A 166 16.94 -19.94 18.90
CA VAL A 166 17.18 -19.68 20.32
C VAL A 166 16.07 -20.29 21.18
N GLY A 167 14.81 -20.19 20.75
CA GLY A 167 13.67 -20.78 21.45
C GLY A 167 13.77 -22.30 21.57
N LYS A 168 14.11 -22.99 20.48
CA LYS A 168 14.31 -24.45 20.48
C LYS A 168 15.50 -24.87 21.33
N GLU A 169 16.60 -24.14 21.26
CA GLU A 169 17.81 -24.39 22.03
C GLU A 169 17.55 -24.33 23.55
N HIS A 170 16.99 -23.20 24.04
CA HIS A 170 16.71 -23.05 25.46
C HIS A 170 15.60 -23.99 25.96
N ALA A 171 14.59 -24.28 25.14
CA ALA A 171 13.59 -25.30 25.47
C ALA A 171 14.24 -26.69 25.63
N SER A 172 15.20 -27.04 24.77
CA SER A 172 15.96 -28.29 24.89
C SER A 172 16.83 -28.31 26.16
N PHE A 173 17.51 -27.21 26.50
CA PHE A 173 18.30 -27.14 27.73
C PHE A 173 17.42 -27.30 28.97
N CYS A 174 16.27 -26.63 29.00
CA CYS A 174 15.33 -26.77 30.11
C CYS A 174 14.87 -28.23 30.23
N ALA A 175 14.49 -28.89 29.13
CA ALA A 175 14.05 -30.29 29.12
C ALA A 175 15.12 -31.29 29.63
N LYS A 176 16.42 -30.97 29.47
CA LYS A 176 17.56 -31.78 29.92
C LYS A 176 17.99 -31.53 31.37
N SER A 177 17.35 -30.60 32.08
CA SER A 177 17.70 -30.28 33.46
C SER A 177 17.51 -31.47 34.39
N LEU A 178 18.40 -31.61 35.38
CA LEU A 178 18.43 -32.70 36.34
C LEU A 178 17.70 -32.32 37.64
N SER A 179 17.81 -31.06 38.06
CA SER A 179 17.19 -30.56 39.29
C SER A 179 16.07 -29.54 39.03
N LYS A 180 15.22 -29.33 40.05
CA LYS A 180 14.20 -28.26 40.03
C LYS A 180 14.84 -26.88 39.85
N ARG A 181 15.86 -26.56 40.65
CA ARG A 181 16.53 -25.25 40.64
C ARG A 181 17.15 -24.93 39.28
N GLU A 182 17.86 -25.91 38.71
CA GLU A 182 18.46 -25.79 37.38
C GLU A 182 17.40 -25.55 36.28
N ALA A 183 16.23 -26.20 36.38
CA ALA A 183 15.14 -25.99 35.42
C ALA A 183 14.55 -24.58 35.51
N GLU A 184 14.38 -24.04 36.72
CA GLU A 184 13.89 -22.68 36.98
C GLU A 184 14.89 -21.62 36.48
N GLU A 185 16.19 -21.80 36.76
CA GLU A 185 17.25 -20.91 36.28
C GLU A 185 17.32 -20.90 34.74
N ARG A 186 17.31 -22.07 34.11
CA ARG A 186 17.33 -22.19 32.63
C ARG A 186 16.09 -21.55 31.99
N LEU A 187 14.94 -21.63 32.64
CA LEU A 187 13.72 -20.97 32.18
C LEU A 187 13.90 -19.45 32.22
N ILE A 188 14.39 -18.88 33.33
CA ILE A 188 14.61 -17.43 33.47
C ILE A 188 15.61 -16.93 32.41
N VAL A 189 16.74 -17.62 32.27
CA VAL A 189 17.77 -17.30 31.28
C VAL A 189 17.21 -17.39 29.86
N GLY A 190 16.48 -18.47 29.54
CA GLY A 190 15.90 -18.66 28.21
C GLY A 190 14.86 -17.61 27.84
N MET A 191 13.98 -17.24 28.78
CA MET A 191 12.98 -16.18 28.59
C MET A 191 13.66 -14.85 28.28
N LYS A 192 14.64 -14.45 29.11
CA LYS A 192 15.39 -13.22 28.93
C LYS A 192 16.14 -13.21 27.60
N ARG A 193 16.73 -14.35 27.21
CA ARG A 193 17.49 -14.44 25.95
C ARG A 193 16.59 -14.30 24.72
N ILE A 194 15.41 -14.91 24.72
CA ILE A 194 14.43 -14.76 23.64
C ILE A 194 13.96 -13.29 23.55
N GLU A 195 13.69 -12.66 24.69
CA GLU A 195 13.31 -11.25 24.77
C GLU A 195 14.39 -10.31 24.23
N GLU A 196 15.66 -10.50 24.63
CA GLU A 196 16.80 -9.74 24.09
C GLU A 196 16.92 -9.89 22.58
N VAL A 197 16.80 -11.11 22.06
CA VAL A 197 16.87 -11.39 20.62
C VAL A 197 15.72 -10.72 19.87
N PHE A 198 14.52 -10.70 20.44
CA PHE A 198 13.37 -10.01 19.86
C PHE A 198 13.57 -8.49 19.85
N ASN A 199 14.04 -7.93 20.96
CA ASN A 199 14.25 -6.49 21.12
C ASN A 199 15.36 -5.93 20.21
N GLN A 200 16.36 -6.74 19.84
CA GLN A 200 17.41 -6.33 18.89
C GLN A 200 16.86 -5.88 17.53
N GLU A 201 15.77 -6.51 17.07
CA GLU A 201 15.17 -6.25 15.76
C GLU A 201 13.72 -5.74 15.88
N ALA A 202 13.31 -5.29 17.06
CA ALA A 202 11.95 -4.79 17.32
C ALA A 202 11.60 -3.62 16.39
N LYS A 203 12.57 -2.74 16.12
CA LYS A 203 12.40 -1.62 15.18
C LYS A 203 11.98 -2.09 13.78
N SER A 204 12.52 -3.20 13.29
CA SER A 204 12.16 -3.75 11.97
C SER A 204 10.68 -4.14 11.89
N ILE A 205 10.05 -4.51 13.01
CA ILE A 205 8.61 -4.79 13.08
C ILE A 205 7.80 -3.49 13.06
N ASP A 206 8.27 -2.46 13.77
CA ASP A 206 7.60 -1.15 13.78
C ASP A 206 7.73 -0.44 12.42
N ASP A 207 8.85 -0.64 11.72
CA ASP A 207 9.04 -0.21 10.33
C ASP A 207 8.06 -0.96 9.40
N LEU A 208 7.86 -2.27 9.60
CA LEU A 208 6.86 -3.05 8.86
C LEU A 208 5.43 -2.54 9.11
N LEU A 209 5.11 -2.17 10.35
CA LEU A 209 3.85 -1.52 10.71
C LEU A 209 3.66 -0.19 9.97
N HIS A 210 4.70 0.63 9.92
CA HIS A 210 4.67 1.89 9.18
C HIS A 210 4.41 1.64 7.69
N ILE A 211 5.17 0.73 7.08
CA ILE A 211 4.97 0.30 5.68
C ILE A 211 3.52 -0.14 5.44
N ALA A 212 2.97 -1.01 6.30
CA ALA A 212 1.59 -1.48 6.17
C ALA A 212 0.58 -0.33 6.19
N LYS A 213 0.77 0.65 7.08
CA LYS A 213 -0.10 1.83 7.18
C LYS A 213 0.00 2.70 5.94
N THR A 214 1.22 2.98 5.47
CA THR A 214 1.46 3.80 4.27
C THR A 214 0.84 3.16 3.03
N LEU A 215 1.10 1.87 2.80
CA LEU A 215 0.59 1.16 1.61
C LEU A 215 -0.94 1.03 1.60
N ARG A 216 -1.59 0.85 2.76
CA ARG A 216 -3.06 0.79 2.85
C ARG A 216 -3.75 2.13 2.62
N ALA A 217 -3.06 3.24 2.88
CA ALA A 217 -3.58 4.58 2.66
C ALA A 217 -3.52 5.00 1.17
N MET A 218 -2.86 4.22 0.32
CA MET A 218 -2.74 4.50 -1.11
C MET A 218 -4.07 4.28 -1.83
N PRO A 219 -4.34 5.03 -2.91
CA PRO A 219 -5.51 4.82 -3.74
C PRO A 219 -5.50 3.42 -4.36
N VAL A 220 -6.69 2.83 -4.45
CA VAL A 220 -6.89 1.52 -5.09
C VAL A 220 -6.96 1.78 -6.59
N VAL A 221 -5.99 1.27 -7.33
CA VAL A 221 -6.05 1.24 -8.79
C VAL A 221 -6.36 -0.18 -9.23
N ASP A 222 -7.35 -0.32 -10.11
CA ASP A 222 -7.57 -1.55 -10.84
C ASP A 222 -6.62 -1.58 -12.04
N LEU A 223 -5.81 -2.64 -12.13
CA LEU A 223 -4.75 -2.76 -13.12
C LEU A 223 -5.25 -3.17 -14.51
N GLU A 224 -6.45 -3.76 -14.59
CA GLU A 224 -7.06 -4.22 -15.84
C GLU A 224 -8.08 -3.23 -16.39
N THR A 225 -8.64 -2.37 -15.53
CA THR A 225 -9.56 -1.32 -15.96
C THR A 225 -8.83 -0.25 -16.79
N PRO A 226 -9.29 0.07 -18.01
CA PRO A 226 -8.69 1.13 -18.82
C PRO A 226 -8.65 2.47 -18.08
N THR A 227 -7.47 3.07 -18.05
CA THR A 227 -7.23 4.38 -17.44
C THR A 227 -7.32 5.47 -18.50
N LEU A 228 -7.96 6.61 -18.19
CA LEU A 228 -7.99 7.78 -19.07
C LEU A 228 -7.11 8.88 -18.48
N CYS A 229 -6.07 9.29 -19.22
CA CYS A 229 -5.18 10.39 -18.85
C CYS A 229 -5.56 11.65 -19.63
N LEU A 230 -5.88 12.74 -18.93
CA LEU A 230 -6.11 14.05 -19.55
C LEU A 230 -4.82 14.87 -19.54
N VAL A 231 -4.32 15.23 -20.73
CA VAL A 231 -3.11 16.03 -20.90
C VAL A 231 -3.48 17.39 -21.48
N GLY A 232 -2.88 18.46 -20.97
CA GLY A 232 -3.15 19.81 -21.45
C GLY A 232 -2.56 20.87 -20.53
N ALA A 233 -2.47 22.11 -21.01
CA ALA A 233 -1.92 23.23 -20.25
C ALA A 233 -2.65 23.44 -18.89
N PRO A 234 -2.02 24.08 -17.90
CA PRO A 234 -2.71 24.49 -16.68
C PRO A 234 -3.99 25.27 -17.02
N ASN A 235 -5.06 25.08 -16.23
CA ASN A 235 -6.33 25.81 -16.36
C ASN A 235 -7.15 25.63 -17.66
N VAL A 236 -6.76 24.76 -18.60
CA VAL A 236 -7.56 24.45 -19.82
C VAL A 236 -8.90 23.72 -19.56
N GLY A 237 -9.30 23.56 -18.31
CA GLY A 237 -10.57 22.92 -17.95
C GLY A 237 -10.54 21.41 -17.79
N LYS A 238 -9.37 20.76 -17.73
CA LYS A 238 -9.25 19.30 -17.51
C LYS A 238 -10.08 18.82 -16.32
N SER A 239 -9.88 19.41 -15.14
CA SER A 239 -10.60 19.01 -13.91
C SER A 239 -12.11 19.27 -14.01
N SER A 240 -12.53 20.31 -14.73
CA SER A 240 -13.94 20.58 -15.04
C SER A 240 -14.53 19.48 -15.93
N LEU A 241 -13.80 19.06 -16.96
CA LEU A 241 -14.19 17.95 -17.83
C LEU A 241 -14.36 16.64 -17.05
N VAL A 242 -13.41 16.30 -16.17
CA VAL A 242 -13.53 15.10 -15.32
C VAL A 242 -14.78 15.19 -14.44
N ARG A 243 -15.07 16.35 -13.84
CA ARG A 243 -16.25 16.53 -12.98
C ARG A 243 -17.57 16.43 -13.74
N THR A 244 -17.62 16.86 -15.00
CA THR A 244 -18.84 16.77 -15.83
C THR A 244 -19.07 15.35 -16.34
N LEU A 245 -18.02 14.63 -16.69
CA LEU A 245 -18.11 13.27 -17.25
C LEU A 245 -18.17 12.16 -16.19
N SER A 246 -17.57 12.40 -15.01
CA SER A 246 -17.54 11.41 -13.93
C SER A 246 -18.86 11.37 -13.17
N THR A 247 -19.43 10.18 -13.04
CA THR A 247 -20.57 9.91 -12.15
C THR A 247 -20.16 9.74 -10.68
N GLY A 248 -18.86 9.64 -10.39
CA GLY A 248 -18.27 9.54 -9.04
C GLY A 248 -17.37 10.71 -8.66
N LYS A 249 -16.63 10.60 -7.54
CA LYS A 249 -15.55 11.53 -7.15
C LYS A 249 -14.23 11.04 -7.78
N PRO A 250 -13.80 11.59 -8.93
CA PRO A 250 -12.55 11.18 -9.55
C PRO A 250 -11.37 11.65 -8.70
N GLU A 251 -10.32 10.84 -8.63
CA GLU A 251 -9.02 11.29 -8.13
C GLU A 251 -8.33 12.07 -9.25
N VAL A 252 -8.22 13.38 -9.09
CA VAL A 252 -7.57 14.26 -10.07
C VAL A 252 -6.16 14.55 -9.59
N THR A 253 -5.17 13.99 -10.29
CA THR A 253 -3.75 14.25 -10.04
C THR A 253 -3.21 15.14 -11.15
N ASP A 254 -3.03 16.43 -10.87
CA ASP A 254 -2.41 17.36 -11.81
C ASP A 254 -0.87 17.28 -11.71
N THR A 255 -0.21 16.78 -12.76
CA THR A 255 1.27 16.79 -12.90
C THR A 255 1.73 17.77 -13.97
N PRO A 256 1.95 19.06 -13.63
CA PRO A 256 2.44 20.04 -14.59
C PRO A 256 3.88 19.71 -15.03
N GLY A 257 4.17 19.79 -16.32
CA GLY A 257 5.54 19.69 -16.85
C GLY A 257 6.07 18.29 -17.14
N LEU A 258 5.20 17.26 -17.11
CA LEU A 258 5.58 15.85 -17.27
C LEU A 258 6.46 15.54 -18.50
N LEU A 259 6.23 16.22 -19.63
CA LEU A 259 6.82 15.88 -20.92
C LEU A 259 8.15 16.59 -21.25
N LYS A 260 8.61 17.55 -20.44
CA LYS A 260 9.76 18.43 -20.80
C LYS A 260 11.03 18.23 -19.95
N ARG A 261 11.03 17.33 -18.95
CA ARG A 261 12.15 17.18 -18.00
C ARG A 261 12.85 15.83 -18.13
N CYS A 262 14.16 15.79 -17.89
CA CYS A 262 14.95 14.56 -17.76
C CYS A 262 14.50 13.74 -16.54
N ASP A 263 14.67 12.42 -16.60
CA ASP A 263 14.18 11.47 -15.59
C ASP A 263 14.75 11.75 -14.18
N GLU A 264 15.98 12.24 -14.10
CA GLU A 264 16.68 12.56 -12.84
C GLU A 264 16.01 13.74 -12.11
N ASP A 265 15.51 14.73 -12.85
CA ASP A 265 14.94 15.97 -12.30
C ASP A 265 13.45 15.82 -11.94
N ARG A 266 12.83 14.68 -12.25
CA ARG A 266 11.41 14.46 -12.00
C ARG A 266 11.13 14.18 -10.53
N ASN A 267 10.07 14.80 -10.03
CA ASN A 267 9.55 14.51 -8.69
C ASN A 267 8.79 13.16 -8.67
N ASN A 268 8.48 12.67 -7.47
CA ASN A 268 7.81 11.36 -7.31
C ASN A 268 6.43 11.31 -7.96
N LEU A 269 5.70 12.43 -8.03
CA LEU A 269 4.38 12.49 -8.65
C LEU A 269 4.48 12.34 -10.17
N GLU A 270 5.44 13.03 -10.80
CA GLU A 270 5.74 12.92 -12.22
C GLU A 270 6.21 11.50 -12.59
N LYS A 271 7.08 10.90 -11.78
CA LYS A 271 7.52 9.51 -11.95
C LYS A 271 6.37 8.52 -11.83
N LEU A 272 5.43 8.76 -10.91
CA LEU A 272 4.24 7.93 -10.76
C LEU A 272 3.31 8.04 -11.97
N THR A 273 3.08 9.25 -12.49
CA THR A 273 2.28 9.44 -13.72
C THR A 273 2.90 8.70 -14.91
N LEU A 274 4.23 8.70 -15.04
CA LEU A 274 4.89 7.92 -16.09
C LEU A 274 4.75 6.42 -15.89
N ALA A 275 4.79 5.93 -14.65
CA ALA A 275 4.52 4.53 -14.34
C ALA A 275 3.09 4.14 -14.72
N VAL A 276 2.09 5.01 -14.49
CA VAL A 276 0.71 4.82 -14.97
C VAL A 276 0.70 4.68 -16.49
N LEU A 277 1.27 5.67 -17.21
CA LEU A 277 1.28 5.68 -18.68
C LEU A 277 2.01 4.47 -19.29
N SER A 278 3.06 3.98 -18.62
CA SER A 278 3.92 2.91 -19.13
C SER A 278 3.42 1.51 -18.79
N HIS A 279 2.64 1.36 -17.71
CA HIS A 279 2.30 0.05 -17.17
C HIS A 279 0.80 -0.23 -17.12
N LEU A 280 -0.05 0.79 -17.09
CA LEU A 280 -1.50 0.62 -17.10
C LEU A 280 -2.06 0.79 -18.52
N PRO A 281 -3.14 0.07 -18.88
CA PRO A 281 -3.83 0.27 -20.15
C PRO A 281 -4.42 1.67 -20.22
N THR A 282 -3.66 2.63 -20.76
CA THR A 282 -3.98 4.06 -20.66
C THR A 282 -4.32 4.67 -22.02
N ALA A 283 -5.49 5.29 -22.12
CA ALA A 283 -5.84 6.18 -23.22
C ALA A 283 -5.47 7.63 -22.86
N ILE A 284 -4.89 8.36 -23.81
CA ILE A 284 -4.49 9.76 -23.62
C ILE A 284 -5.45 10.67 -24.38
N LEU A 285 -6.03 11.65 -23.69
CA LEU A 285 -6.86 12.69 -24.28
C LEU A 285 -6.20 14.06 -24.08
N TYR A 286 -5.88 14.72 -25.19
CA TYR A 286 -5.33 16.07 -25.18
C TYR A 286 -6.45 17.12 -25.13
N VAL A 287 -6.34 18.05 -24.19
CA VAL A 287 -7.29 19.15 -23.97
C VAL A 287 -6.59 20.46 -24.28
N HIS A 288 -7.08 21.15 -25.30
CA HIS A 288 -6.59 22.45 -25.74
C HIS A 288 -7.62 23.53 -25.47
N ASP A 289 -7.15 24.68 -25.02
CA ASP A 289 -7.95 25.89 -24.90
C ASP A 289 -7.70 26.81 -26.09
N LEU A 290 -8.67 26.85 -27.01
CA LEU A 290 -8.62 27.69 -28.21
C LEU A 290 -8.90 29.18 -27.91
N SER A 291 -9.41 29.52 -26.72
CA SER A 291 -9.67 30.91 -26.33
C SER A 291 -8.39 31.66 -25.94
N GLY A 292 -7.36 30.92 -25.51
CA GLY A 292 -6.11 31.49 -24.98
C GLY A 292 -6.23 31.99 -23.52
N GLU A 293 -7.38 31.80 -22.87
CA GLU A 293 -7.62 32.21 -21.47
C GLU A 293 -6.78 31.40 -20.47
N CYS A 294 -6.29 30.22 -20.86
CA CYS A 294 -5.39 29.41 -20.04
C CYS A 294 -3.97 30.02 -19.88
N GLY A 295 -3.68 31.14 -20.55
CA GLY A 295 -2.39 31.85 -20.47
C GLY A 295 -1.30 31.30 -21.39
N ILE A 296 -1.63 30.37 -22.29
CA ILE A 296 -0.73 29.83 -23.33
C ILE A 296 -1.43 29.98 -24.68
N SER A 297 -0.73 30.49 -25.70
CA SER A 297 -1.32 30.66 -27.02
C SER A 297 -1.73 29.30 -27.63
N PRO A 298 -2.82 29.22 -28.42
CA PRO A 298 -3.23 27.94 -29.02
C PRO A 298 -2.12 27.24 -29.82
N SER A 299 -1.24 28.00 -30.48
CA SER A 299 -0.08 27.48 -31.20
C SER A 299 0.98 26.87 -30.29
N ASP A 300 1.17 27.40 -29.09
CA ASP A 300 2.15 26.90 -28.11
C ASP A 300 1.61 25.72 -27.28
N GLN A 301 0.33 25.40 -27.43
CA GLN A 301 -0.31 24.26 -26.77
C GLN A 301 -0.20 22.95 -27.58
N MET A 302 0.11 23.02 -28.89
CA MET A 302 0.24 21.87 -29.79
C MET A 302 1.58 21.14 -29.64
#